data_AF-A0A7W9ZM09-F1
#
_entry.id   AF-A0A7W9ZM09-F1
#
_cell.length_a   1.000
_cell.length_b   1.000
_cell.length_c   1.000
_cell.angle_alpha   90.00
_cell.angle_beta   90.00
_cell.angle_gamma   90.00
#
_symmetry.space_group_name_H-M   'P 1'
#
loop_
_entity.id
_entity.type
_entity.pdbx_description
1 polymer ?
#
loop_
_entity_poly.entity_id
_entity_poly.type
_entity_poly.pdbx_seq_one_letter_code
_entity_poly.pdbx_strand_id
1 'polypeptide(L)'
;MLDIIIRSALDIVGRTERLIEASKRLLLTEGLDEVEVYELDCEIERLGDAVFVVDEAIRSLARTVGYWPHAARTHGIHRTLH
;
A
#
# COMPACT_ATOMS: atom_id res chain seq x y z
N MET A 1 12.30 -13.10 -1.03
CA MET A 1 10.93 -13.41 -0.55
C MET A 1 10.19 -12.14 -0.15
N LEU A 2 10.75 -11.33 0.78
CA LEU A 2 10.15 -10.03 1.16
C LEU A 2 9.95 -9.06 -0.02
N ASP A 3 10.90 -8.98 -0.95
CA ASP A 3 10.75 -8.16 -2.17
C ASP A 3 9.53 -8.55 -3.03
N ILE A 4 9.21 -9.85 -3.11
CA ILE A 4 8.05 -10.34 -3.85
C ILE A 4 6.77 -9.92 -3.12
N ILE A 5 6.74 -10.06 -1.78
CA ILE A 5 5.61 -9.65 -0.95
C ILE A 5 5.37 -8.14 -1.07
N ILE A 6 6.42 -7.31 -0.98
CA ILE A 6 6.34 -5.86 -1.12
C ILE A 6 5.81 -5.47 -2.50
N ARG A 7 6.32 -6.07 -3.58
CA ARG A 7 5.84 -5.79 -4.94
C ARG A 7 4.37 -6.20 -5.12
N SER A 8 3.98 -7.37 -4.63
CA SER A 8 2.59 -7.82 -4.68
C SER A 8 1.67 -6.91 -3.87
N ALA A 9 2.11 -6.46 -2.69
CA ALA A 9 1.33 -5.56 -1.86
C ALA A 9 1.14 -4.19 -2.54
N LEU A 10 2.18 -3.63 -3.17
CA LEU A 10 2.08 -2.40 -3.96
C LEU A 10 1.15 -2.55 -5.18
N ASP A 11 1.16 -3.70 -5.85
CA ASP A 11 0.23 -3.96 -6.96
C ASP A 11 -1.23 -4.04 -6.48
N ILE A 12 -1.48 -4.63 -5.31
CA ILE A 12 -2.82 -4.67 -4.70
C ILE A 12 -3.30 -3.26 -4.35
N VAL A 13 -2.45 -2.43 -3.74
CA VAL A 13 -2.73 -1.01 -3.49
C VAL A 13 -3.12 -0.31 -4.79
N GLY A 14 -2.29 -0.41 -5.84
CA GLY A 14 -2.58 0.24 -7.12
C GLY A 14 -3.85 -0.27 -7.81
N ARG A 15 -4.22 -1.54 -7.64
CA ARG A 15 -5.53 -2.06 -8.11
C ARG A 15 -6.69 -1.49 -7.30
N THR A 16 -6.51 -1.33 -5.99
CA THR A 16 -7.55 -0.80 -5.11
C THR A 16 -7.77 0.69 -5.36
N GLU A 17 -6.71 1.47 -5.62
CA GLU A 17 -6.82 2.87 -6.06
C GLU A 17 -7.62 3.01 -7.36
N ARG A 18 -7.38 2.12 -8.34
CA ARG A 18 -8.16 2.08 -9.58
C ARG A 18 -9.63 1.72 -9.33
N LEU A 19 -9.91 0.85 -8.36
CA LEU A 19 -11.28 0.50 -7.98
C LEU A 19 -11.99 1.67 -7.29
N ILE A 20 -11.29 2.40 -6.40
CA ILE A 20 -11.79 3.63 -5.79
C ILE A 20 -12.15 4.64 -6.88
N GLU A 21 -11.25 4.87 -7.84
CA GLU A 21 -11.48 5.77 -8.96
C GLU A 21 -12.67 5.34 -9.83
N ALA A 22 -12.81 4.04 -10.10
CA ALA A 22 -13.98 3.52 -10.80
C ALA A 22 -15.27 3.74 -10.01
N SER A 23 -15.23 3.58 -8.69
CA SER A 23 -16.37 3.77 -7.80
C SER A 23 -16.80 5.24 -7.72
N LYS A 24 -15.84 6.17 -7.70
CA LYS A 24 -16.11 7.62 -7.80
C LYS A 24 -16.85 7.99 -9.09
N ARG A 25 -16.59 7.28 -10.19
CA ARG A 25 -17.33 7.50 -11.46
C ARG A 25 -18.75 6.96 -11.40
N LEU A 26 -19.00 5.91 -10.60
CA LEU A 26 -20.36 5.41 -10.39
C LEU A 26 -21.23 6.44 -9.67
N LEU A 27 -20.68 7.23 -8.75
CA LEU A 27 -21.40 8.36 -8.11
C LEU A 27 -21.92 9.40 -9.12
N LEU A 28 -21.30 9.49 -10.30
CA LEU A 28 -21.70 10.43 -11.37
C LEU A 28 -22.71 9.83 -12.34
N THR A 29 -23.07 8.56 -12.18
CA THR A 29 -23.96 7.84 -13.11
C THR A 29 -25.40 7.91 -12.62
N GLU A 30 -26.35 8.10 -13.54
CA GLU A 30 -27.77 8.03 -13.22
C GLU A 30 -28.15 6.60 -12.80
N GLY A 31 -28.88 6.45 -11.68
CA GLY A 31 -29.42 5.16 -11.25
C GLY A 31 -29.29 4.85 -9.76
N LEU A 32 -28.52 5.64 -9.01
CA LEU A 32 -28.47 5.57 -7.55
C LEU A 32 -29.41 6.62 -6.95
N ASP A 33 -30.09 6.28 -5.87
CA ASP A 33 -30.81 7.27 -5.06
C ASP A 33 -29.85 8.10 -4.18
N GLU A 34 -30.36 9.17 -3.55
CA GLU A 34 -29.55 10.09 -2.75
C GLU A 34 -28.89 9.39 -1.54
N VAL A 35 -29.56 8.42 -0.94
CA VAL A 35 -29.03 7.65 0.19
C VAL A 35 -27.94 6.71 -0.30
N GLU A 36 -28.17 6.01 -1.41
CA GLU A 36 -27.17 5.13 -2.02
C GLU A 36 -25.91 5.89 -2.47
N VAL A 37 -26.06 7.10 -3.02
CA VAL A 37 -24.94 8.00 -3.37
C VAL A 37 -24.16 8.38 -2.11
N TYR A 38 -24.84 8.78 -1.05
CA TYR A 38 -24.20 9.18 0.21
C TYR A 38 -23.45 8.02 0.87
N GLU A 39 -24.07 6.83 0.94
CA GLU A 39 -23.44 5.65 1.51
C GLU A 39 -22.22 5.21 0.69
N LEU A 40 -22.33 5.21 -0.64
CA LEU A 40 -21.21 4.87 -1.51
C LEU A 40 -20.06 5.88 -1.38
N ASP A 41 -20.35 7.18 -1.27
CA ASP A 41 -19.33 8.21 -1.06
C ASP A 41 -18.59 8.01 0.27
N CYS A 42 -19.34 7.75 1.36
CA CYS A 42 -18.75 7.45 2.67
C CYS A 42 -17.84 6.21 2.63
N GLU A 43 -18.26 5.13 1.96
CA GLU A 43 -17.45 3.91 1.85
C GLU A 43 -16.22 4.13 0.95
N ILE A 44 -16.33 4.94 -0.09
CA ILE A 44 -15.20 5.36 -0.94
C ILE A 44 -14.16 6.13 -0.13
N GLU A 45 -14.59 7.07 0.72
CA GLU A 45 -13.70 7.82 1.60
C GLU A 45 -12.98 6.89 2.59
N ARG A 46 -13.74 6.02 3.28
CA ARG A 46 -13.18 5.05 4.23
C ARG A 46 -12.19 4.09 3.58
N LEU A 47 -12.48 3.62 2.37
CA LEU A 47 -11.57 2.77 1.60
C LEU A 47 -10.32 3.53 1.17
N GLY A 48 -10.46 4.80 0.77
CA GLY A 48 -9.35 5.69 0.48
C GLY A 48 -8.38 5.84 1.65
N ASP A 49 -8.91 6.11 2.84
CA ASP A 49 -8.11 6.23 4.06
C ASP A 49 -7.38 4.92 4.40
N ALA A 50 -8.06 3.79 4.27
CA ALA A 50 -7.45 2.48 4.51
C ALA A 50 -6.32 2.17 3.52
N VAL A 51 -6.53 2.44 2.22
CA VAL A 51 -5.51 2.25 1.18
C VAL A 51 -4.30 3.15 1.43
N PHE A 52 -4.53 4.40 1.82
CA PHE A 52 -3.46 5.34 2.16
C PHE A 52 -2.57 4.81 3.30
N VAL A 53 -3.17 4.35 4.39
CA VAL A 53 -2.44 3.78 5.53
C VAL A 53 -1.65 2.54 5.13
N VAL A 54 -2.26 1.65 4.34
CA VAL A 54 -1.62 0.41 3.89
C VAL A 54 -0.44 0.71 2.96
N ASP A 55 -0.60 1.64 2.02
CA ASP A 55 0.44 2.05 1.09
C ASP A 55 1.65 2.66 1.82
N GLU A 56 1.43 3.55 2.79
CA GLU A 56 2.52 4.10 3.59
C GLU A 56 3.20 3.02 4.44
N ALA A 57 2.44 2.07 5.01
CA ALA A 57 3.01 0.95 5.76
C ALA A 57 3.90 0.06 4.86
N ILE A 58 3.47 -0.23 3.63
CA ILE A 58 4.25 -1.01 2.66
C ILE A 58 5.51 -0.24 2.24
N ARG A 59 5.41 1.07 1.98
CA ARG A 59 6.58 1.90 1.64
C ARG A 59 7.56 2.02 2.79
N SER A 60 7.06 2.17 4.02
CA SER A 60 7.88 2.16 5.24
C SER A 60 8.64 0.84 5.37
N LEU A 61 7.94 -0.29 5.23
CA LEU A 61 8.55 -1.62 5.23
C LEU A 61 9.60 -1.77 4.11
N ALA A 62 9.29 -1.30 2.90
CA ALA A 62 10.20 -1.35 1.76
C ALA A 62 11.48 -0.53 2.02
N ARG A 63 11.36 0.64 2.65
CA ARG A 63 12.52 1.44 3.09
C ARG A 63 13.33 0.67 4.14
N THR A 64 12.70 0.10 5.16
CA THR A 64 13.40 -0.68 6.18
C THR A 64 14.16 -1.87 5.59
N VAL A 65 13.55 -2.62 4.67
CA VAL A 65 14.20 -3.74 3.99
C VAL A 65 15.32 -3.25 3.05
N GLY A 66 15.08 -2.15 2.32
CA GLY A 66 16.07 -1.53 1.43
C GLY A 66 17.29 -0.92 2.15
N TYR A 67 17.15 -0.54 3.43
CA TYR A 67 18.24 -0.08 4.29
C TYR A 67 19.05 -1.22 4.94
N TRP A 68 18.62 -2.49 4.81
CA TRP A 68 19.32 -3.64 5.39
C TRP A 68 20.68 -4.02 4.73
N PRO A 69 21.09 -3.60 3.52
CA PRO A 69 22.35 -4.08 2.96
C PRO A 69 23.51 -3.16 3.35
N HIS A 70 24.13 -3.38 4.52
CA HIS A 70 25.60 -3.33 4.77
C HIS A 70 25.99 -3.50 6.26
N ALA A 71 25.12 -3.21 7.23
CA ALA A 71 25.48 -3.27 8.65
C ALA A 71 25.73 -4.71 9.18
N ALA A 72 25.10 -5.71 8.56
CA ALA A 72 25.25 -7.11 8.94
C ALA A 72 26.47 -7.82 8.30
N ARG A 73 27.08 -7.24 7.24
CA ARG A 73 28.28 -7.84 6.60
C ARG A 73 29.60 -7.34 7.18
N THR A 74 29.63 -6.18 7.82
CA THR A 74 30.84 -5.62 8.45
C THR A 74 31.14 -6.19 9.84
N HIS A 75 30.18 -6.84 10.50
CA HIS A 75 30.40 -7.48 11.81
C HIS A 75 30.98 -8.90 11.72
N GLY A 76 31.20 -9.44 10.51
CA GLY A 76 31.71 -10.81 10.30
C GLY A 76 33.20 -10.95 9.99
N ILE A 77 33.95 -9.87 9.76
CA ILE A 77 35.31 -9.93 9.17
C ILE A 77 36.41 -9.37 10.08
N HIS A 78 36.16 -9.17 11.38
CA HIS A 78 37.19 -8.66 12.31
C HIS A 78 37.60 -9.64 13.43
N ARG A 79 37.74 -10.94 13.12
CA ARG A 79 38.37 -11.90 14.03
C ARG A 79 39.12 -13.00 13.27
N THR A 80 40.33 -12.68 12.83
CA THR A 80 41.50 -13.59 12.84
C THR A 80 42.73 -12.81 12.36
N LEU A 81 43.47 -12.26 13.32
CA LEU A 81 44.91 -12.09 13.21
C LEU A 81 45.49 -12.72 14.49
N HIS A 82 45.92 -13.97 14.35
CA HIS A 82 46.84 -14.63 15.27
C HIS A 82 47.82 -15.45 14.45
#